data_AF-A0A3D5CBX1-F1
#
_entry.id   AF-A0A3D5CBX1-F1
#
_cell.length_a   1.000
_cell.length_b   1.000
_cell.length_c   1.000
_cell.angle_alpha   90.00
_cell.angle_beta   90.00
_cell.angle_gamma   90.00
#
_symmetry.space_group_name_H-M   'P 1'
#
loop_
_entity.id
_entity.type
_entity.pdbx_description
1 polymer ?
#
loop_
_entity_poly.entity_id
_entity_poly.type
_entity_poly.pdbx_seq_one_letter_code
_entity_poly.pdbx_strand_id
1 'polypeptide(L)'
;AVEVDAQDAELKQQAVDLYAAFVKDQVGQLVPAVDDFVAAYVAGDDDTARAMFPQVRAYYERIEPVAEALGDLDPRIDFREVDAVADGIDWTGFHRIEKDLWVPATDA
;
A
#
# COMPACT_ATOMS: atom_id res chain seq x y z
N ALA A 1 35.85 9.27 -5.53
CA ALA A 1 34.48 9.12 -6.06
C ALA A 1 34.60 8.65 -7.49
N VAL A 2 33.77 7.72 -7.94
CA VAL A 2 33.68 7.41 -9.37
C VAL A 2 33.03 8.62 -10.04
N GLU A 3 33.65 9.18 -11.08
CA GLU A 3 33.06 10.28 -11.85
C GLU A 3 31.84 9.74 -12.60
N VAL A 4 30.70 10.41 -12.43
CA VAL A 4 29.49 10.18 -13.24
C VAL A 4 29.69 10.94 -14.53
N ASP A 5 29.87 10.24 -15.65
CA ASP A 5 29.93 10.90 -16.95
C ASP A 5 28.52 11.26 -17.46
N ALA A 6 28.44 11.96 -18.59
CA ALA A 6 27.16 12.42 -19.14
C ALA A 6 26.21 11.26 -19.50
N GLN A 7 26.75 10.09 -19.86
CA GLN A 7 25.97 8.91 -20.19
C GLN A 7 25.38 8.27 -18.92
N ASP A 8 26.16 8.19 -17.84
CA ASP A 8 25.67 7.73 -16.54
C ASP A 8 24.55 8.63 -15.99
N ALA A 9 24.67 9.96 -16.20
CA ALA A 9 23.63 10.90 -15.81
C ALA A 9 22.32 10.69 -16.59
N GLU A 10 22.41 10.43 -17.90
CA GLU A 10 21.25 10.16 -18.76
C GLU A 10 20.57 8.84 -18.39
N LEU A 11 21.34 7.76 -18.20
CA LEU A 11 20.81 6.46 -17.77
C LEU A 11 20.13 6.54 -16.40
N LYS A 12 20.71 7.32 -15.46
CA LYS A 12 20.10 7.58 -14.16
C LYS A 12 18.75 8.29 -14.32
N GLN A 13 18.68 9.34 -15.13
CA GLN A 13 17.43 10.06 -15.35
C GLN A 13 16.36 9.16 -15.97
N GLN A 14 16.74 8.35 -16.97
CA GLN A 14 15.84 7.38 -17.59
C GLN A 14 15.29 6.38 -16.56
N ALA A 15 16.13 5.87 -15.65
CA ALA A 15 15.68 4.97 -14.59
C ALA A 15 14.68 5.64 -13.64
N VAL A 16 14.92 6.91 -13.27
CA VAL A 16 13.98 7.69 -12.45
C VAL A 16 12.65 7.86 -13.16
N ASP A 17 12.65 8.21 -14.45
CA ASP A 17 11.43 8.44 -15.23
C ASP A 17 10.61 7.15 -15.37
N LEU A 18 11.28 6.01 -15.63
CA LEU A 18 10.65 4.70 -15.71
C LEU A 18 10.06 4.27 -14.36
N TYR A 19 10.77 4.50 -13.26
CA TYR A 19 10.26 4.15 -11.93
C TYR A 19 9.09 5.06 -11.53
N ALA A 20 9.13 6.34 -11.85
CA ALA A 20 8.01 7.26 -11.63
C ALA A 20 6.77 6.86 -12.46
N ALA A 21 6.96 6.37 -13.68
CA ALA A 21 5.88 5.82 -14.50
C ALA A 21 5.30 4.53 -13.89
N PHE A 22 6.16 3.63 -13.41
CA PHE A 22 5.74 2.41 -12.71
C PHE A 22 4.92 2.73 -11.46
N VAL A 23 5.36 3.66 -10.62
CA VAL A 23 4.62 4.06 -9.41
C VAL A 23 3.23 4.59 -9.77
N LYS A 24 3.13 5.46 -10.78
CA LYS A 24 1.84 5.97 -11.26
C LYS A 24 0.94 4.87 -11.80
N ASP A 25 1.49 3.89 -12.50
CA ASP A 25 0.75 2.73 -12.98
C ASP A 25 0.22 1.87 -11.83
N GLN A 26 1.04 1.56 -10.82
CA GLN A 26 0.58 0.82 -9.63
C GLN A 26 -0.50 1.58 -8.87
N VAL A 27 -0.39 2.91 -8.70
CA VAL A 27 -1.46 3.73 -8.11
C VAL A 27 -2.73 3.69 -8.97
N GLY A 28 -2.58 3.77 -10.30
CA GLY A 28 -3.69 3.69 -11.25
C GLY A 28 -4.44 2.36 -11.21
N GLN A 29 -3.76 1.27 -10.85
CA GLN A 29 -4.38 -0.04 -10.59
C GLN A 29 -4.93 -0.16 -9.17
N LEU A 30 -4.23 0.41 -8.18
CA LEU A 30 -4.59 0.34 -6.76
C LEU A 30 -5.95 0.99 -6.49
N VAL A 31 -6.15 2.23 -6.94
CA VAL A 31 -7.36 3.02 -6.60
C VAL A 31 -8.67 2.30 -6.97
N PRO A 32 -8.91 1.89 -8.24
CA PRO A 32 -10.14 1.17 -8.56
C PRO A 32 -10.24 -0.19 -7.87
N ALA A 33 -9.11 -0.89 -7.67
CA ALA A 33 -9.11 -2.17 -6.97
C ALA A 33 -9.50 -2.04 -5.48
N VAL A 34 -9.08 -0.95 -4.83
CA VAL A 34 -9.50 -0.59 -3.47
C VAL A 34 -10.99 -0.25 -3.43
N ASP A 35 -11.50 0.50 -4.41
CA ASP A 35 -12.94 0.82 -4.48
C ASP A 35 -13.78 -0.45 -4.53
N ASP A 36 -13.43 -1.41 -5.40
CA ASP A 36 -14.12 -2.69 -5.51
C ASP A 36 -13.99 -3.54 -4.24
N PHE A 37 -12.80 -3.58 -3.63
CA PHE A 37 -12.56 -4.31 -2.38
C PHE A 37 -13.36 -3.74 -1.21
N VAL A 38 -13.37 -2.42 -1.04
CA VAL A 38 -14.13 -1.75 0.01
C VAL A 38 -15.63 -1.91 -0.22
N ALA A 39 -16.09 -1.91 -1.48
CA ALA A 39 -17.48 -2.20 -1.79
C ALA A 39 -17.90 -3.61 -1.34
N ALA A 40 -17.07 -4.63 -1.60
CA ALA A 40 -17.34 -6.00 -1.12
C ALA A 40 -17.37 -6.09 0.41
N TYR A 41 -16.38 -5.49 1.08
CA TYR A 41 -16.30 -5.44 2.54
C TYR A 41 -17.52 -4.72 3.18
N VAL A 42 -17.89 -3.54 2.68
CA VAL A 42 -19.03 -2.77 3.20
C VAL A 42 -20.36 -3.48 2.94
N ALA A 43 -20.47 -4.27 1.87
CA ALA A 43 -21.64 -5.11 1.60
C ALA A 43 -21.73 -6.36 2.50
N GLY A 44 -20.70 -6.64 3.30
CA GLY A 44 -20.60 -7.86 4.10
C GLY A 44 -20.30 -9.12 3.28
N ASP A 45 -19.82 -8.97 2.05
CA ASP A 45 -19.34 -10.09 1.23
C ASP A 45 -17.88 -10.41 1.60
N ASP A 46 -17.72 -10.94 2.81
CA ASP A 46 -16.40 -11.16 3.39
C ASP A 46 -15.59 -12.20 2.61
N ASP A 47 -16.21 -13.17 1.96
CA ASP A 47 -15.49 -14.17 1.16
C ASP A 47 -14.83 -13.53 -0.07
N THR A 48 -15.55 -12.66 -0.77
CA THR A 48 -15.00 -11.88 -1.87
C THR A 48 -13.93 -10.91 -1.37
N ALA A 49 -14.21 -10.18 -0.29
CA ALA A 49 -13.25 -9.24 0.29
C ALA A 49 -11.94 -9.93 0.72
N ARG A 50 -12.03 -11.09 1.37
CA ARG A 50 -10.85 -11.91 1.75
C ARG A 50 -10.04 -12.37 0.54
N ALA A 51 -10.71 -12.77 -0.56
CA ALA A 51 -10.03 -13.18 -1.78
C ALA A 51 -9.29 -12.01 -2.46
N MET A 52 -9.89 -10.81 -2.44
CA MET A 52 -9.34 -9.60 -3.05
C MET A 52 -8.19 -8.99 -2.24
N PHE A 53 -8.26 -9.04 -0.91
CA PHE A 53 -7.32 -8.36 0.00
C PHE A 53 -5.83 -8.48 -0.40
N PRO A 54 -5.24 -9.70 -0.57
CA PRO A 54 -3.83 -9.81 -0.94
C PRO A 54 -3.54 -9.31 -2.37
N GLN A 55 -4.52 -9.36 -3.27
CA GLN A 55 -4.37 -8.91 -4.65
C GLN A 55 -4.34 -7.39 -4.74
N VAL A 56 -5.23 -6.72 -4.00
CA VAL A 56 -5.31 -5.25 -3.94
C VAL A 56 -4.08 -4.68 -3.24
N ARG A 57 -3.72 -5.23 -2.08
CA ARG A 57 -2.51 -4.79 -1.34
C ARG A 57 -1.24 -4.89 -2.17
N ALA A 58 -1.10 -5.90 -3.02
CA ALA A 58 0.08 -6.08 -3.83
C ALA A 58 0.43 -4.86 -4.72
N TYR A 59 -0.55 -4.03 -5.10
CA TYR A 59 -0.27 -2.77 -5.80
C TYR A 59 0.39 -1.72 -4.90
N TYR A 60 -0.05 -1.60 -3.65
CA TYR A 60 0.53 -0.70 -2.65
C TYR A 60 1.94 -1.15 -2.25
N GLU A 61 2.10 -2.44 -1.94
CA GLU A 61 3.37 -3.04 -1.51
C GLU A 61 4.50 -2.86 -2.53
N ARG A 62 4.19 -2.90 -3.82
CA ARG A 62 5.19 -2.69 -4.88
C ARG A 62 5.74 -1.27 -4.95
N ILE A 63 5.03 -0.31 -4.35
CA ILE A 63 5.41 1.10 -4.33
C ILE A 63 5.67 1.62 -2.92
N GLU A 64 5.69 0.74 -1.91
CA GLU A 64 5.96 1.09 -0.50
C GLU A 64 7.20 1.99 -0.33
N PRO A 65 8.34 1.77 -1.02
CA PRO A 65 9.51 2.65 -0.88
C PRO A 65 9.27 4.11 -1.27
N VAL A 66 8.22 4.38 -2.06
CA VAL A 66 7.77 5.73 -2.40
C VAL A 66 6.60 6.15 -1.52
N ALA A 67 5.70 5.23 -1.19
CA ALA A 67 4.54 5.51 -0.34
C ALA A 67 4.94 5.94 1.08
N GLU A 68 5.95 5.29 1.69
CA GLU A 68 6.46 5.63 3.02
C GLU A 68 7.04 7.06 3.08
N ALA A 69 7.50 7.59 1.94
CA ALA A 69 8.00 8.96 1.84
C ALA A 69 6.89 10.02 1.81
N LEU A 70 5.60 9.61 1.68
CA LEU A 70 4.44 10.49 1.61
C LEU A 70 3.86 10.86 2.99
N GLY A 71 4.65 10.73 4.06
CA GLY A 71 4.34 11.27 5.38
C GLY A 71 3.16 10.57 6.04
N ASP A 72 2.07 11.30 6.27
CA ASP A 72 0.90 10.81 7.02
C ASP A 72 0.00 9.86 6.22
N LEU A 73 0.25 9.71 4.91
CA LEU A 73 -0.56 8.86 4.06
C LEU A 73 -0.35 7.37 4.36
N ASP A 74 0.89 6.95 4.54
CA ASP A 74 1.23 5.55 4.81
C ASP A 74 0.63 5.03 6.13
N PRO A 75 0.74 5.76 7.27
CA PRO A 75 0.06 5.39 8.51
C PRO A 75 -1.44 5.19 8.40
N ARG A 76 -2.10 5.96 7.53
CA ARG A 76 -3.55 5.86 7.34
C ARG A 76 -3.97 4.69 6.47
N ILE A 77 -3.06 4.19 5.62
CA ILE A 77 -3.33 3.11 4.66
C ILE A 77 -2.87 1.76 5.20
N ASP A 78 -1.66 1.66 5.77
CA ASP A 78 -1.00 0.37 5.97
C ASP A 78 -0.36 0.15 7.34
N PHE A 79 -0.65 0.98 8.34
CA PHE A 79 -0.15 0.68 9.69
C PHE A 79 -0.78 -0.57 10.29
N ARG A 80 0.07 -1.35 10.96
CA ARG A 80 -0.36 -2.40 11.88
C ARG A 80 -0.86 -1.76 13.17
N GLU A 81 -1.77 -2.45 13.87
CA GLU A 81 -2.41 -1.92 15.09
C GLU A 81 -1.39 -1.47 16.15
N VAL A 82 -0.32 -2.24 16.33
CA VAL A 82 0.73 -1.94 17.32
C VAL A 82 1.48 -0.64 17.00
N ASP A 83 1.65 -0.33 15.71
CA ASP A 83 2.34 0.87 15.25
C ASP A 83 1.45 2.10 15.46
N ALA A 84 0.16 1.99 15.11
CA ALA A 84 -0.82 3.05 15.37
C ALA A 84 -0.98 3.35 16.87
N VAL A 85 -0.96 2.31 17.72
CA VAL A 85 -0.99 2.47 19.19
C VAL A 85 0.29 3.14 19.71
N ALA A 86 1.46 2.74 19.21
CA ALA A 86 2.73 3.34 19.62
C ALA A 86 2.79 4.84 19.29
N ASP A 87 2.24 5.21 18.13
CA ASP A 87 2.21 6.59 17.64
C ASP A 87 1.02 7.41 18.18
N GLY A 88 0.06 6.76 18.85
CA GLY A 88 -1.11 7.41 19.43
C GLY A 88 -2.08 7.98 18.40
N ILE A 89 -2.21 7.33 17.25
CA ILE A 89 -3.07 7.74 16.14
C ILE A 89 -4.26 6.79 15.95
N ASP A 90 -5.29 7.26 15.24
CA ASP A 90 -6.42 6.41 14.85
C ASP A 90 -5.95 5.28 13.92
N TRP A 91 -6.34 4.05 14.24
CA TRP A 91 -5.98 2.89 13.42
C TRP A 91 -7.00 2.64 12.31
N THR A 92 -6.58 2.91 11.06
CA THR A 92 -7.40 2.79 9.84
C THR A 92 -6.71 1.91 8.79
N GLY A 93 -7.26 1.84 7.58
CA GLY A 93 -6.58 1.25 6.43
C GLY A 93 -6.71 -0.28 6.32
N PHE A 94 -5.83 -0.88 5.54
CA PHE A 94 -5.90 -2.29 5.16
C PHE A 94 -5.88 -3.23 6.37
N HIS A 95 -4.93 -3.08 7.29
CA HIS A 95 -4.83 -3.98 8.44
C HIS A 95 -5.99 -3.84 9.43
N ARG A 96 -6.61 -2.66 9.49
CA ARG A 96 -7.85 -2.50 10.24
C ARG A 96 -8.96 -3.37 9.64
N ILE A 97 -9.14 -3.36 8.32
CA ILE A 97 -10.12 -4.21 7.63
C ILE A 97 -9.73 -5.69 7.71
N GLU A 98 -8.43 -6.01 7.61
CA GLU A 98 -7.91 -7.37 7.77
C GLU A 98 -8.36 -7.99 9.10
N LYS A 99 -8.22 -7.26 10.21
CA LYS A 99 -8.63 -7.76 11.53
C LYS A 99 -10.14 -8.03 11.63
N ASP A 100 -10.97 -7.32 10.87
CA ASP A 100 -12.40 -7.64 10.79
C ASP A 100 -12.66 -8.89 9.95
N LEU A 101 -11.98 -9.03 8.80
CA LEU A 101 -12.16 -10.16 7.89
C LEU A 101 -11.59 -11.48 8.44
N TRP A 102 -10.56 -11.40 9.29
CA TRP A 102 -9.91 -12.51 9.97
C TRP A 102 -9.80 -12.21 11.47
N VAL A 103 -10.95 -12.25 12.15
CA VAL A 103 -11.02 -12.02 13.59
C VAL A 103 -10.09 -13.00 14.32
N PRO A 104 -9.11 -12.51 15.11
CA PRO A 104 -8.25 -13.38 15.91
C PRO A 104 -9.08 -14.25 16.84
N ALA A 105 -8.65 -15.50 17.04
CA ALA A 105 -9.24 -16.34 18.07
C ALA A 105 -9.10 -15.64 19.43
N THR A 106 -10.16 -15.70 20.24
CA THR A 106 -10.26 -15.02 21.56
C THR A 106 -9.16 -15.39 22.56
N ASP A 107 -8.39 -16.42 22.26
CA ASP A 107 -7.39 -17.08 23.10
C ASP A 107 -5.98 -17.10 22.46
N ALA A 108 -5.75 -16.31 21.41
CA ALA A 108 -4.43 -16.07 20.82
C ALA A 108 -3.64 -14.96 21.52
#